data_AF-M0AIB1-F1
#
_entry.id   AF-M0AIB1-F1
#
_cell.length_a   1.000
_cell.length_b   1.000
_cell.length_c   1.000
_cell.angle_alpha   90.00
_cell.angle_beta   90.00
_cell.angle_gamma   90.00
#
_symmetry.space_group_name_H-M   'P 1'
#
loop_
_entity.id
_entity.type
_entity.pdbx_description
1 polymer ?
#
loop_
_entity_poly.entity_id
_entity_poly.type
_entity_poly.pdbx_seq_one_letter_code
_entity_poly.pdbx_strand_id
1 'polypeptide(L)'
;MERTPNGTPVGVDDPYEFVGVCDYLTGEGTCRYAFDHYGHDPEFARERAQEDYDCPIVDPETDDTWADCPHFRARNRDRECVRCDLTEKRLAHDDERPLLEEHHLSYARDGETLSHEITIYLCRWCHAKVHNSWARITDDAAPVPEALAELEGRRSRELEELSFESAAERYDREQTDE
;
A
#
# COMPACT_ATOMS: atom_id res chain seq x y z
N MET A 1 -17.54 3.71 11.03
CA MET A 1 -16.11 3.91 10.74
C MET A 1 -15.32 3.03 11.64
N GLU A 2 -14.57 2.11 11.03
CA GLU A 2 -13.66 1.19 11.70
C GLU A 2 -12.58 1.94 12.50
N ARG A 3 -11.98 1.25 13.47
CA ARG A 3 -10.98 1.83 14.37
C ARG A 3 -9.73 0.97 14.49
N THR A 4 -8.59 1.63 14.66
CA THR A 4 -7.32 1.00 15.01
C THR A 4 -7.42 0.33 16.39
N PRO A 5 -6.47 -0.57 16.75
CA PRO A 5 -6.38 -1.14 18.10
C PRO A 5 -6.31 -0.08 19.22
N ASN A 6 -5.75 1.10 18.91
CA ASN A 6 -5.66 2.23 19.83
C ASN A 6 -6.91 3.13 19.84
N GLY A 7 -7.96 2.76 19.09
CA GLY A 7 -9.25 3.44 19.06
C GLY A 7 -9.33 4.67 18.13
N THR A 8 -8.31 4.95 17.33
CA THR A 8 -8.35 6.02 16.33
C THR A 8 -9.09 5.55 15.07
N PRO A 9 -9.78 6.44 14.34
CA PRO A 9 -10.44 6.06 13.09
C PRO A 9 -9.43 5.60 12.04
N VAL A 10 -9.80 4.58 11.24
CA VAL A 10 -9.08 4.18 10.01
C VAL A 10 -9.67 4.82 8.75
N GLY A 11 -10.72 5.65 8.86
CA GLY A 11 -11.23 6.44 7.73
C GLY A 11 -12.16 5.72 6.75
N VAL A 12 -12.55 4.46 7.02
CA VAL A 12 -13.51 3.68 6.21
C VAL A 12 -14.62 3.07 7.07
N ASP A 13 -15.75 2.78 6.43
CA ASP A 13 -16.85 2.03 7.05
C ASP A 13 -16.71 0.52 6.79
N ASP A 14 -16.22 0.11 5.62
CA ASP A 14 -15.88 -1.27 5.28
C ASP A 14 -14.48 -1.35 4.62
N PRO A 15 -13.50 -2.09 5.18
CA PRO A 15 -12.17 -2.21 4.60
C PRO A 15 -12.13 -3.03 3.29
N TYR A 16 -13.09 -3.91 3.03
CA TYR A 16 -13.10 -4.76 1.83
C TYR A 16 -13.48 -3.99 0.56
N GLU A 17 -14.07 -2.80 0.68
CA GLU A 17 -14.32 -1.90 -0.47
C GLU A 17 -13.03 -1.46 -1.17
N PHE A 18 -11.87 -1.60 -0.51
CA PHE A 18 -10.55 -1.22 -1.01
C PHE A 18 -9.73 -2.42 -1.49
N VAL A 19 -10.33 -3.60 -1.56
CA VAL A 19 -9.68 -4.85 -1.95
C VAL A 19 -9.86 -5.11 -3.43
N GLY A 20 -8.76 -5.43 -4.12
CA GLY A 20 -8.79 -6.05 -5.46
C GLY A 20 -8.76 -7.57 -5.37
N VAL A 21 -7.59 -8.13 -5.04
CA VAL A 21 -7.35 -9.57 -4.93
C VAL A 21 -6.51 -9.90 -3.71
N CYS A 22 -6.60 -11.14 -3.24
CA CYS A 22 -5.73 -11.65 -2.18
C CYS A 22 -4.25 -11.71 -2.64
N ASP A 23 -3.33 -11.33 -1.77
CA ASP A 23 -1.88 -11.40 -2.00
C ASP A 23 -1.33 -12.82 -2.23
N TYR A 24 -2.09 -13.81 -1.79
CA TYR A 24 -1.76 -15.22 -1.91
C TYR A 24 -2.45 -15.91 -3.09
N LEU A 25 -3.39 -15.23 -3.75
CA LEU A 25 -4.02 -15.75 -4.96
C LEU A 25 -3.03 -15.71 -6.12
N THR A 26 -2.82 -16.85 -6.76
CA THR A 26 -2.03 -16.92 -8.00
C THR A 26 -2.91 -16.62 -9.21
N GLY A 27 -2.28 -16.34 -10.36
CA GLY A 27 -3.01 -16.15 -11.61
C GLY A 27 -3.73 -17.42 -12.12
N GLU A 28 -3.41 -18.59 -11.56
CA GLU A 28 -4.03 -19.88 -11.89
C GLU A 28 -5.23 -20.19 -10.98
N GLY A 29 -5.55 -19.32 -10.03
CA GLY A 29 -6.64 -19.56 -9.07
C GLY A 29 -6.22 -20.32 -7.81
N THR A 30 -4.93 -20.60 -7.62
CA THR A 30 -4.44 -21.37 -6.47
C THR A 30 -4.06 -20.48 -5.28
N CYS A 31 -4.14 -21.05 -4.08
CA CYS A 31 -3.82 -20.42 -2.80
C CYS A 31 -2.37 -20.71 -2.39
N ARG A 32 -1.48 -19.76 -2.66
CA ARG A 32 -0.07 -19.85 -2.28
C ARG A 32 0.15 -19.91 -0.76
N TYR A 33 -0.76 -19.33 0.04
CA TYR A 33 -0.65 -19.34 1.50
C TYR A 33 -0.60 -20.77 2.05
N ALA A 34 -1.52 -21.63 1.59
CA ALA A 34 -1.59 -23.02 2.03
C ALA A 34 -0.32 -23.81 1.71
N PHE A 35 0.38 -23.45 0.63
CA PHE A 35 1.63 -24.07 0.24
C PHE A 35 2.84 -23.52 1.03
N ASP A 36 3.03 -22.20 1.02
CA ASP A 36 4.21 -21.54 1.62
C ASP A 36 4.17 -21.54 3.16
N HIS A 37 2.96 -21.55 3.74
CA HIS A 37 2.72 -21.44 5.19
C HIS A 37 2.02 -22.67 5.77
N TYR A 38 2.30 -23.86 5.24
CA TYR A 38 1.69 -25.12 5.67
C TYR A 38 1.67 -25.33 7.19
N GLY A 39 2.75 -24.94 7.88
CA GLY A 39 2.87 -25.09 9.33
C GLY A 39 2.06 -24.10 10.17
N HIS A 40 1.57 -23.01 9.57
CA HIS A 40 0.81 -21.97 10.29
C HIS A 40 -0.63 -22.39 10.52
N ASP A 41 -1.24 -23.06 9.53
CA ASP A 41 -2.56 -23.67 9.63
C ASP A 41 -2.57 -25.01 8.86
N PRO A 42 -2.16 -26.10 9.52
CA PRO A 42 -2.05 -27.41 8.87
C PRO A 42 -3.40 -27.97 8.41
N GLU A 43 -4.51 -27.58 9.04
CA GLU A 43 -5.84 -28.05 8.66
C GLU A 43 -6.26 -27.41 7.34
N PHE A 44 -6.21 -26.08 7.25
CA PHE A 44 -6.45 -25.35 6.01
C PHE A 44 -5.51 -25.81 4.90
N ALA A 45 -4.22 -25.96 5.20
CA ALA A 45 -3.25 -26.39 4.21
C ALA A 45 -3.52 -27.81 3.68
N ARG A 46 -3.98 -28.73 4.54
CA ARG A 46 -4.35 -30.10 4.16
C ARG A 46 -5.64 -30.14 3.35
N GLU A 47 -6.63 -29.31 3.67
CA GLU A 47 -7.85 -29.18 2.86
C GLU A 47 -7.50 -28.69 1.46
N ARG A 48 -6.77 -27.57 1.37
CA ARG A 48 -6.32 -27.02 0.08
C ARG A 48 -5.50 -28.04 -0.71
N ALA A 49 -4.61 -28.79 -0.06
CA ALA A 49 -3.81 -29.82 -0.73
C ALA A 49 -4.65 -30.99 -1.31
N GLN A 50 -5.86 -31.24 -0.80
CA GLN A 50 -6.78 -32.24 -1.38
C GLN A 50 -7.52 -31.70 -2.61
N GLU A 51 -7.65 -30.38 -2.70
CA GLU A 51 -8.29 -29.64 -3.79
C GLU A 51 -7.22 -28.99 -4.71
N ASP A 52 -6.06 -29.64 -4.91
CA ASP A 52 -4.95 -29.15 -5.75
C ASP A 52 -4.50 -27.69 -5.47
N TYR A 53 -4.69 -27.24 -4.22
CA TYR A 53 -4.47 -25.88 -3.72
C TYR A 53 -5.40 -24.81 -4.32
N ASP A 54 -6.56 -25.16 -4.87
CA ASP A 54 -7.55 -24.21 -5.36
C ASP A 54 -7.97 -23.23 -4.26
N CYS A 55 -8.09 -21.95 -4.63
CA CYS A 55 -8.49 -20.91 -3.69
C CYS A 55 -10.01 -20.95 -3.48
N PRO A 56 -10.49 -21.13 -2.22
CA PRO A 56 -11.90 -21.36 -1.94
C PRO A 56 -12.78 -20.11 -2.17
N ILE A 57 -12.18 -18.92 -2.31
CA ILE A 57 -12.94 -17.66 -2.46
C ILE A 57 -13.19 -17.30 -3.93
N VAL A 58 -12.33 -17.74 -4.84
CA VAL A 58 -12.51 -17.46 -6.27
C VAL A 58 -13.21 -18.61 -6.99
N ASP A 59 -13.57 -19.65 -6.25
CA ASP A 59 -14.37 -20.75 -6.75
C ASP A 59 -15.80 -20.24 -7.04
N PRO A 60 -16.28 -20.34 -8.30
CA PRO A 60 -17.59 -19.85 -8.68
C PRO A 60 -18.75 -20.67 -8.09
N GLU A 61 -18.48 -21.82 -7.48
CA GLU A 61 -19.50 -22.68 -6.87
C GLU A 61 -19.82 -22.30 -5.42
N THR A 62 -19.10 -21.33 -4.84
CA THR A 62 -19.29 -20.85 -3.47
C THR A 62 -19.79 -19.40 -3.45
N ASP A 63 -20.53 -19.06 -2.38
CA ASP A 63 -20.95 -17.69 -2.08
C ASP A 63 -19.96 -16.98 -1.12
N ASP A 64 -18.78 -17.58 -0.88
CA ASP A 64 -17.79 -17.05 0.06
C ASP A 64 -17.13 -15.79 -0.51
N THR A 65 -16.80 -14.88 0.40
CA THR A 65 -16.15 -13.60 0.08
C THR A 65 -14.76 -13.54 0.71
N TRP A 66 -14.00 -12.48 0.40
CA TRP A 66 -12.71 -12.23 1.06
C TRP A 66 -12.82 -12.15 2.59
N ALA A 67 -13.99 -11.79 3.12
CA ALA A 67 -14.24 -11.74 4.55
C ALA A 67 -14.33 -13.13 5.21
N ASP A 68 -14.52 -14.19 4.42
CA ASP A 68 -14.69 -15.57 4.90
C ASP A 68 -13.37 -16.36 4.91
N CYS A 69 -12.34 -15.88 4.22
CA CYS A 69 -11.05 -16.58 4.14
C CYS A 69 -10.15 -16.28 5.35
N PRO A 70 -9.82 -17.26 6.21
CA PRO A 70 -9.09 -17.02 7.47
C PRO A 70 -7.67 -16.46 7.30
N HIS A 71 -7.10 -16.57 6.10
CA HIS A 71 -5.74 -16.14 5.78
C HIS A 71 -5.70 -15.01 4.77
N PHE A 72 -6.83 -14.31 4.59
CA PHE A 72 -6.93 -13.24 3.62
C PHE A 72 -6.00 -12.07 3.97
N ARG A 73 -5.24 -11.64 2.96
CA ARG A 73 -4.42 -10.43 3.00
C ARG A 73 -4.55 -9.71 1.67
N ALA A 74 -4.72 -8.40 1.72
CA ALA A 74 -4.67 -7.54 0.55
C ALA A 74 -3.89 -6.28 0.88
N ARG A 75 -2.69 -6.17 0.29
CA ARG A 75 -1.89 -4.95 0.36
C ARG A 75 -2.00 -4.22 -0.96
N ASN A 76 -2.41 -2.97 -0.91
CA ASN A 76 -2.41 -2.11 -2.07
C ASN A 76 -0.97 -1.99 -2.62
N ARG A 77 -0.82 -2.13 -3.93
CA ARG A 77 0.47 -2.03 -4.63
C ARG A 77 0.59 -0.77 -5.48
N ASP A 78 -0.52 -0.09 -5.69
CA ASP A 78 -0.61 1.17 -6.39
C ASP A 78 0.04 2.22 -5.50
N ARG A 79 1.18 2.73 -5.96
CA ARG A 79 1.99 3.71 -5.22
C ARG A 79 1.36 5.09 -5.34
N GLU A 80 0.10 5.21 -4.91
CA GLU A 80 -0.71 6.41 -4.99
C GLU A 80 -1.56 6.58 -3.73
N CYS A 81 -1.74 7.83 -3.30
CA CYS A 81 -2.61 8.16 -2.18
C CYS A 81 -4.08 7.99 -2.58
N VAL A 82 -4.76 7.00 -2.01
CA VAL A 82 -6.18 6.69 -2.31
C VAL A 82 -7.13 7.87 -2.06
N ARG A 83 -6.75 8.82 -1.21
CA ARG A 83 -7.60 9.97 -0.85
C ARG A 83 -7.41 11.19 -1.76
N CYS A 84 -6.23 11.40 -2.33
CA CYS A 84 -5.94 12.65 -3.05
C CYS A 84 -5.07 12.47 -4.29
N ASP A 85 -4.90 11.23 -4.75
CA ASP A 85 -4.21 10.84 -5.98
C ASP A 85 -2.74 11.31 -6.08
N LEU A 86 -2.11 11.61 -4.94
CA LEU A 86 -0.68 11.92 -4.92
C LEU A 86 0.10 10.63 -5.19
N THR A 87 0.78 10.56 -6.33
CA THR A 87 1.65 9.45 -6.69
C THR A 87 3.00 9.53 -5.96
N GLU A 88 3.55 8.39 -5.55
CA GLU A 88 4.86 8.28 -4.94
C GLU A 88 5.99 8.66 -5.93
N LYS A 89 7.04 9.28 -5.39
CA LYS A 89 8.29 9.51 -6.11
C LYS A 89 9.46 9.21 -5.17
N ARG A 90 10.02 8.01 -5.33
CA ARG A 90 11.20 7.57 -4.57
C ARG A 90 12.48 7.98 -5.29
N LEU A 91 13.42 8.52 -4.54
CA LEU A 91 14.79 8.71 -4.98
C LEU A 91 15.59 7.48 -4.52
N ALA A 92 16.27 6.80 -5.44
CA ALA A 92 16.89 5.50 -5.19
C ALA A 92 18.07 5.54 -4.19
N HIS A 93 18.52 6.74 -3.82
CA HIS A 93 19.69 7.00 -2.99
C HIS A 93 19.41 7.97 -1.83
N ASP A 94 18.14 8.19 -1.52
CA ASP A 94 17.73 9.11 -0.46
C ASP A 94 16.96 8.35 0.63
N ASP A 95 17.38 8.55 1.89
CA ASP A 95 16.75 7.99 3.09
C ASP A 95 15.63 8.90 3.65
N GLU A 96 15.26 9.94 2.92
CA GLU A 96 14.14 10.80 3.25
C GLU A 96 12.83 10.04 3.48
N ARG A 97 12.03 10.55 4.43
CA ARG A 97 10.70 10.00 4.71
C ARG A 97 9.87 9.95 3.42
N PRO A 98 9.30 8.79 3.04
CA PRO A 98 8.48 8.64 1.83
C PRO A 98 7.31 9.63 1.76
N LEU A 99 6.83 9.89 0.54
CA LEU A 99 5.59 10.65 0.34
C LEU A 99 4.38 9.86 0.84
N LEU A 100 4.37 8.56 0.54
CA LEU A 100 3.29 7.64 0.88
C LEU A 100 3.66 6.74 2.06
N GLU A 101 2.68 6.54 2.91
CA GLU A 101 2.74 5.67 4.09
C GLU A 101 1.67 4.59 3.96
N GLU A 102 2.01 3.39 4.40
CA GLU A 102 1.06 2.30 4.45
C GLU A 102 0.06 2.55 5.58
N HIS A 103 -1.23 2.55 5.22
CA HIS A 103 -2.32 2.78 6.12
C HIS A 103 -3.16 1.50 6.24
N HIS A 104 -3.30 1.02 7.46
CA HIS A 104 -3.99 -0.23 7.75
C HIS A 104 -5.48 0.04 7.95
N LEU A 105 -6.31 -0.59 7.12
CA LEU A 105 -7.77 -0.57 7.26
C LEU A 105 -8.24 -1.70 8.18
N SER A 106 -7.54 -2.83 8.13
CA SER A 106 -7.72 -3.96 9.05
C SER A 106 -6.36 -4.45 9.53
N TYR A 107 -6.27 -4.77 10.82
CA TYR A 107 -5.08 -5.30 11.46
C TYR A 107 -5.24 -6.80 11.70
N ALA A 108 -4.13 -7.54 11.60
CA ALA A 108 -4.00 -8.82 12.29
C ALA A 108 -4.02 -8.56 13.81
N ARG A 109 -5.09 -8.94 14.53
CA ARG A 109 -5.14 -8.82 15.99
C ARG A 109 -4.07 -9.73 16.59
N ASP A 110 -3.38 -9.20 17.60
CA ASP A 110 -2.30 -9.85 18.34
C ASP A 110 -2.57 -11.33 18.64
N GLY A 111 -1.95 -12.21 17.85
CA GLY A 111 -1.47 -13.54 18.24
C GLY A 111 -2.48 -14.68 18.48
N GLU A 112 -3.78 -14.41 18.68
CA GLU A 112 -4.75 -15.46 19.04
C GLU A 112 -5.82 -15.72 17.97
N THR A 113 -5.93 -14.89 16.94
CA THR A 113 -6.82 -15.12 15.80
C THR A 113 -6.17 -14.51 14.57
N LEU A 114 -5.94 -15.32 13.53
CA LEU A 114 -5.53 -14.80 12.23
C LEU A 114 -6.65 -13.89 11.75
N SER A 115 -6.39 -12.58 11.70
CA SER A 115 -7.33 -11.62 11.13
C SER A 115 -6.69 -10.90 9.96
N HIS A 116 -7.55 -10.42 9.06
CA HIS A 116 -7.11 -9.97 7.76
C HIS A 116 -6.25 -8.73 7.84
N GLU A 117 -5.20 -8.72 7.02
CA GLU A 117 -4.35 -7.57 6.83
C GLU A 117 -4.78 -6.89 5.53
N ILE A 118 -5.39 -5.71 5.66
CA ILE A 118 -5.82 -4.89 4.52
C ILE A 118 -5.13 -3.55 4.64
N THR A 119 -4.29 -3.23 3.66
CA THR A 119 -3.54 -1.97 3.65
C THR A 119 -3.72 -1.20 2.35
N ILE A 120 -3.69 0.12 2.47
CA ILE A 120 -3.67 1.07 1.37
C ILE A 120 -2.49 2.04 1.51
N TYR A 121 -2.26 2.86 0.48
CA TYR A 121 -1.33 3.98 0.60
C TYR A 121 -2.08 5.30 0.81
N LEU A 122 -1.61 6.09 1.77
CA LEU A 122 -1.98 7.49 1.96
C LEU A 122 -0.73 8.34 1.96
N CYS A 123 -0.79 9.55 1.41
CA CYS A 123 0.30 10.50 1.61
C CYS A 123 0.40 10.89 3.09
N ARG A 124 1.60 11.20 3.58
CA ARG A 124 1.84 11.52 5.01
C ARG A 124 0.89 12.58 5.58
N TRP A 125 0.41 13.51 4.76
CA TRP A 125 -0.58 14.53 5.14
C TRP A 125 -2.00 13.98 5.26
N CYS A 126 -2.47 13.21 4.27
CA CYS A 126 -3.78 12.56 4.33
C CYS A 126 -3.83 11.52 5.45
N HIS A 127 -2.75 10.76 5.64
CA HIS A 127 -2.62 9.79 6.72
C HIS A 127 -2.79 10.45 8.10
N ALA A 128 -2.04 11.53 8.34
CA ALA A 128 -2.19 12.32 9.56
C ALA A 128 -3.61 12.90 9.69
N LYS A 129 -4.23 13.33 8.59
CA LYS A 129 -5.59 13.90 8.60
C LYS A 129 -6.64 12.88 9.02
N VAL A 130 -6.59 11.64 8.51
CA VAL A 130 -7.52 10.56 8.90
C VAL A 130 -7.45 10.34 10.41
N HIS A 131 -6.25 10.16 10.96
CA HIS A 131 -6.10 9.88 12.39
C HIS A 131 -6.33 11.09 13.31
N ASN A 132 -5.99 12.31 12.89
CA ASN A 132 -6.06 13.50 13.73
C ASN A 132 -7.38 14.29 13.60
N SER A 133 -8.20 14.01 12.58
CA SER A 133 -9.39 14.82 12.29
C SER A 133 -10.64 14.05 11.89
N TRP A 134 -10.66 12.72 12.04
CA TRP A 134 -11.79 11.85 11.65
C TRP A 134 -12.21 11.95 10.18
N ALA A 135 -11.33 12.45 9.31
CA ALA A 135 -11.58 12.51 7.88
C ALA A 135 -11.73 11.09 7.30
N ARG A 136 -12.60 10.95 6.29
CA ARG A 136 -12.70 9.71 5.53
C ARG A 136 -11.65 9.66 4.43
N ILE A 137 -11.31 8.44 4.04
CA ILE A 137 -10.49 8.19 2.86
C ILE A 137 -11.28 8.51 1.58
N THR A 138 -12.59 8.27 1.59
CA THR A 138 -13.51 8.55 0.47
C THR A 138 -13.94 10.01 0.36
N ASP A 139 -13.46 10.90 1.23
CA ASP A 139 -13.78 12.33 1.13
C ASP A 139 -12.99 12.95 -0.02
N ASP A 140 -13.66 13.71 -0.88
CA ASP A 140 -13.00 14.50 -1.93
C ASP A 140 -11.84 15.33 -1.38
N ALA A 141 -10.67 15.17 -1.97
CA ALA A 141 -9.49 15.92 -1.56
C ALA A 141 -8.49 16.11 -2.68
N ALA A 142 -7.89 17.30 -2.70
CA ALA A 142 -6.68 17.56 -3.46
C ALA A 142 -5.45 17.45 -2.53
N PRO A 143 -4.25 17.14 -3.08
CA PRO A 143 -3.01 17.26 -2.34
C PRO A 143 -2.84 18.68 -1.79
N VAL A 144 -2.37 18.78 -0.54
CA VAL A 144 -2.08 20.08 0.06
C VAL A 144 -0.85 20.72 -0.61
N PRO A 145 -0.71 22.06 -0.60
CA PRO A 145 0.44 22.73 -1.22
C PRO A 145 1.80 22.19 -0.77
N GLU A 146 1.94 21.82 0.51
CA GLU A 146 3.15 21.23 1.05
C GLU A 146 3.46 19.85 0.45
N ALA A 147 2.43 19.08 0.08
CA ALA A 147 2.58 17.79 -0.58
C ALA A 147 3.06 17.94 -2.02
N LEU A 148 2.51 18.92 -2.73
CA LEU A 148 2.93 19.25 -4.09
C LEU A 148 4.37 19.80 -4.11
N ALA A 149 4.70 20.68 -3.16
CA ALA A 149 6.06 21.23 -3.05
C ALA A 149 7.10 20.12 -2.81
N GLU A 150 6.79 19.13 -1.98
CA GLU A 150 7.67 17.99 -1.74
C GLU A 150 7.82 17.10 -2.99
N LEU A 151 6.72 16.83 -3.70
CA LEU A 151 6.75 16.06 -4.94
C LEU A 151 7.59 16.75 -6.01
N GLU A 152 7.39 18.05 -6.22
CA GLU A 152 8.18 18.83 -7.17
C GLU A 152 9.65 18.94 -6.74
N GLY A 153 9.93 19.09 -5.43
CA GLY A 153 11.30 19.07 -4.91
C GLY A 153 12.02 17.76 -5.20
N ARG A 154 11.33 16.62 -5.12
CA ARG A 154 11.89 15.31 -5.52
C ARG A 154 12.12 15.22 -7.03
N ARG A 155 11.19 15.75 -7.83
CA ARG A 155 11.33 15.80 -9.29
C ARG A 155 12.52 16.65 -9.72
N SER A 156 12.73 17.81 -9.10
CA SER A 156 13.88 18.67 -9.38
C SER A 156 15.20 17.96 -9.08
N ARG A 157 15.29 17.26 -7.94
CA ARG A 157 16.51 16.50 -7.59
C ARG A 157 16.80 15.35 -8.53
N GLU A 158 15.78 14.58 -8.94
CA GLU A 158 15.96 13.56 -9.98
C GLU A 158 16.46 14.17 -11.29
N LEU A 159 15.91 15.33 -11.69
CA LEU A 159 16.36 16.05 -12.89
C LEU A 159 17.80 16.56 -12.77
N GLU A 160 18.21 17.03 -11.58
CA GLU A 160 19.58 17.43 -11.29
C GLU A 160 20.55 16.22 -11.36
N GLU A 161 20.18 15.07 -10.83
CA GLU A 161 20.97 13.83 -10.93
C GLU A 161 21.13 13.35 -12.37
N LEU A 162 20.09 13.53 -13.19
CA LEU A 162 20.10 13.21 -14.62
C LEU A 162 20.73 14.33 -15.48
N SER A 163 21.02 15.49 -14.88
CA SER A 163 21.60 16.62 -15.62
C SER A 163 23.04 16.29 -15.99
N PHE A 164 23.31 16.31 -17.29
CA PHE A 164 24.66 16.20 -17.81
C PHE A 164 25.18 17.60 -18.11
N GLU A 165 26.20 18.01 -17.36
CA GLU A 165 26.93 19.23 -17.68
C GLU A 165 27.99 18.92 -18.75
N SER A 166 27.80 19.50 -19.94
CA SER A 166 28.73 19.31 -21.05
C SER A 166 30.09 19.92 -20.76
N ALA A 167 31.12 19.41 -21.44
CA ALA A 167 32.48 19.95 -21.28
C ALA A 167 32.56 21.44 -21.63
N ALA A 168 31.76 21.92 -22.60
CA ALA A 168 31.71 23.32 -22.99
C ALA A 168 31.14 24.22 -21.88
N GLU A 169 30.06 23.79 -21.24
CA GLU A 169 29.45 24.52 -20.12
C GLU A 169 30.38 24.60 -18.90
N ARG A 170 31.22 23.58 -18.68
CA ARG A 170 32.26 23.60 -17.64
C ARG A 170 33.35 24.66 -17.92
N TYR A 171 33.83 24.75 -19.16
CA TYR A 171 34.87 25.72 -19.54
C TYR A 171 34.37 27.17 -19.55
N ASP A 172 33.11 27.42 -19.86
CA ASP A 172 32.53 28.78 -19.80
C ASP A 172 32.34 29.24 -18.34
N ARG A 173 31.91 28.35 -17.44
CA ARG A 173 31.78 28.68 -16.00
C ARG A 173 33.12 29.07 -15.39
N GLU A 174 34.17 28.31 -15.66
CA GLU A 174 35.53 28.55 -15.15
C GLU A 174 36.09 29.92 -15.61
N GLN A 175 35.72 30.39 -16.80
CA GLN A 175 36.16 31.70 -17.31
C GLN A 175 35.36 32.90 -16.77
N THR A 176 34.12 32.69 -16.30
CA THR A 176 33.29 33.77 -15.73
C THR A 176 33.57 34.04 -14.25
N ASP A 177 34.25 33.13 -13.55
CA ASP A 177 34.64 33.27 -12.14
C ASP A 177 36.05 33.89 -11.95
N GLU A 178 36.73 34.28 -13.04
CA GLU A 178 38.03 35.00 -13.08
C GLU A 178 37.91 36.52 -13.27
#